data_AF-A0AAD6XLC8-F1
#
_entry.id   AF-A0AAD6XLC8-F1
#
_cell.length_a   1.000
_cell.length_b   1.000
_cell.length_c   1.000
_cell.angle_alpha   90.00
_cell.angle_beta   90.00
_cell.angle_gamma   90.00
#
_symmetry.space_group_name_H-M   'P 1'
#
loop_
_entity.id
_entity.type
_entity.pdbx_description
1 polymer ?
#
loop_
_entity_poly.entity_id
_entity_poly.type
_entity_poly.pdbx_seq_one_letter_code
_entity_poly.pdbx_strand_id
1 'polypeptide(L)'
;MDLLVGSDDFAVLLGLKNSTIGRDVPVGQEQERHRRFMEYVGPIQSLLLQASCIIFLQLRMNRFQTEEQQDVVWSRFCALYLPATVDRLLQLPIPTDTSNSLNREEMLADFAINNPWHEMLVQVQHIPYFAKYLRSSNPIAAAGKRLTQILADRLADVCQRWEKYMTENPRDEEKREYYKAAAGSAIQLLSTLGTNFINEPDRNAIISRATRGRLLPFLRMWNRRYEGQFLGDVSLRVTIYMSEVRQLDQDFNKVRKSHKNWDVCGLASCSIRKDLKVCATCKTVRYCSVEHQREDWRTGNCPHKLLCHRTDY
;
A
#
# COMPACT_ATOMS: atom_id res chain seq x y z
N MET A 1 -15.01 13.90 -22.19
CA MET A 1 -13.67 13.29 -22.29
C MET A 1 -13.47 12.50 -21.02
N ASP A 2 -13.54 11.19 -21.09
CA ASP A 2 -13.25 10.33 -19.95
C ASP A 2 -11.75 10.35 -19.71
N LEU A 3 -11.33 11.07 -18.67
CA LEU A 3 -9.95 11.08 -18.21
C LEU A 3 -9.68 9.72 -17.54
N LEU A 4 -9.26 8.75 -18.34
CA LEU A 4 -8.81 7.45 -17.85
C LEU A 4 -7.53 7.65 -17.05
N VAL A 5 -7.63 7.44 -15.74
CA VAL A 5 -6.50 7.40 -14.81
C VAL A 5 -5.61 6.21 -15.16
N GLY A 6 -4.39 6.48 -15.62
CA GLY A 6 -3.40 5.47 -15.94
C GLY A 6 -2.44 5.17 -14.78
N SER A 7 -1.83 3.99 -14.79
CA SER A 7 -0.76 3.63 -13.84
C SER A 7 0.41 4.62 -13.88
N ASP A 8 0.68 5.17 -15.07
CA ASP A 8 1.79 6.09 -15.29
C ASP A 8 1.51 7.46 -14.67
N ASP A 9 0.24 7.86 -14.49
CA ASP A 9 -0.12 9.11 -13.82
C ASP A 9 0.29 9.05 -12.35
N PHE A 10 0.00 7.93 -11.65
CA PHE A 10 0.48 7.71 -10.29
C PHE A 10 2.00 7.73 -10.21
N ALA A 11 2.68 7.10 -11.17
CA ALA A 11 4.15 7.08 -11.20
C ALA A 11 4.74 8.49 -11.40
N VAL A 12 4.12 9.32 -12.23
CA VAL A 12 4.51 10.73 -12.41
C VAL A 12 4.29 11.52 -11.12
N LEU A 13 3.12 11.39 -10.50
CA LEU A 13 2.79 12.09 -9.24
C LEU A 13 3.71 11.70 -8.07
N LEU A 14 4.16 10.45 -8.04
CA LEU A 14 5.11 9.93 -7.05
C LEU A 14 6.58 10.27 -7.38
N GLY A 15 6.85 10.94 -8.50
CA GLY A 15 8.22 11.25 -8.96
C GLY A 15 9.03 10.00 -9.36
N LEU A 16 8.35 8.94 -9.80
CA LEU A 16 8.94 7.67 -10.26
C LEU A 16 9.10 7.62 -11.79
N LYS A 17 8.34 8.46 -12.51
CA LYS A 17 8.38 8.59 -13.97
C LYS A 17 8.36 10.07 -14.35
N ASN A 18 9.08 10.44 -15.41
CA ASN A 18 8.93 11.76 -16.01
C ASN A 18 7.59 11.88 -16.74
N SER A 19 6.94 13.04 -16.64
CA SER A 19 5.74 13.31 -17.44
C SER A 19 6.07 13.28 -18.93
N THR A 20 5.24 12.58 -19.71
CA THR A 20 5.31 12.55 -21.18
C THR A 20 4.50 13.68 -21.83
N ILE A 21 3.64 14.34 -21.05
CA ILE A 21 2.97 15.57 -21.47
C ILE A 21 4.07 16.63 -21.47
N GLY A 22 4.56 16.97 -22.66
CA GLY A 22 5.81 17.69 -22.88
C GLY A 22 5.92 19.02 -22.14
N ARG A 23 7.15 19.53 -22.06
CA ARG A 23 7.52 20.85 -21.50
C ARG A 23 6.75 22.04 -22.13
N ASP A 24 5.93 21.80 -23.14
CA ASP A 24 5.25 22.79 -23.97
C ASP A 24 3.75 22.96 -23.66
N VAL A 25 3.16 22.20 -22.72
CA VAL A 25 1.84 22.59 -22.20
C VAL A 25 2.03 23.90 -21.44
N PRO A 26 1.31 24.98 -21.81
CA PRO A 26 1.44 26.26 -21.12
C PRO A 26 1.16 26.02 -19.65
N VAL A 27 2.23 26.16 -18.87
CA VAL A 27 2.33 25.93 -17.43
C VAL A 27 1.12 26.55 -16.67
N GLY A 28 0.51 27.59 -17.22
CA GLY A 28 -0.66 28.28 -16.68
C GLY A 28 -1.93 27.45 -16.47
N GLN A 29 -2.30 26.45 -17.28
CA GLN A 29 -3.59 25.74 -17.04
C GLN A 29 -3.49 24.69 -15.92
N GLU A 30 -2.38 23.97 -15.87
CA GLU A 30 -2.14 22.98 -14.82
C GLU A 30 -1.77 23.69 -13.52
N GLN A 31 -0.99 24.77 -13.57
CA GLN A 31 -0.77 25.64 -12.41
C GLN A 31 -2.03 26.36 -11.94
N GLU A 32 -2.98 26.71 -12.81
CA GLU A 32 -4.25 27.34 -12.39
C GLU A 32 -5.20 26.34 -11.71
N ARG A 33 -5.31 25.11 -12.25
CA ARG A 33 -6.04 24.02 -11.54
C ARG A 33 -5.38 23.72 -10.19
N HIS A 34 -4.06 23.72 -10.19
CA HIS A 34 -3.25 23.52 -9.00
C HIS A 34 -3.44 24.66 -7.97
N ARG A 35 -3.42 25.91 -8.42
CA ARG A 35 -3.60 27.13 -7.61
C ARG A 35 -4.98 27.20 -6.98
N ARG A 36 -6.05 26.95 -7.74
CA ARG A 36 -7.44 26.96 -7.22
C ARG A 36 -7.69 25.89 -6.16
N PHE A 37 -7.06 24.73 -6.30
CA PHE A 37 -7.15 23.69 -5.27
C PHE A 37 -6.37 24.08 -4.01
N MET A 38 -5.19 24.70 -4.15
CA MET A 38 -4.39 25.21 -3.03
C MET A 38 -5.07 26.38 -2.30
N GLU A 39 -5.82 27.23 -3.00
CA GLU A 39 -6.66 28.27 -2.39
C GLU A 39 -7.76 27.70 -1.48
N TYR A 40 -8.17 26.44 -1.68
CA TYR A 40 -9.17 25.74 -0.87
C TYR A 40 -8.56 25.01 0.36
N VAL A 41 -7.31 24.55 0.27
CA VAL A 41 -6.63 23.76 1.32
C VAL A 41 -5.79 24.64 2.28
N GLY A 42 -5.65 25.93 1.97
CA GLY A 42 -4.88 26.87 2.77
C GLY A 42 -3.36 26.79 2.51
N PRO A 43 -2.58 27.75 3.04
CA PRO A 43 -1.16 27.87 2.74
C PRO A 43 -0.33 26.87 3.56
N ILE A 44 -0.36 25.59 3.19
CA ILE A 44 0.60 24.60 3.67
C ILE A 44 1.58 24.30 2.53
N GLN A 45 2.70 25.02 2.54
CA GLN A 45 3.69 25.15 1.44
C GLN A 45 4.67 23.98 1.29
N SER A 46 4.22 22.73 1.42
CA SER A 46 5.08 21.56 1.16
C SER A 46 4.70 20.89 -0.15
N LEU A 47 5.62 20.84 -1.11
CA LEU A 47 5.54 20.03 -2.35
C LEU A 47 5.12 18.57 -2.09
N LEU A 48 5.42 18.04 -0.89
CA LEU A 48 5.06 16.67 -0.51
C LEU A 48 3.60 16.57 -0.06
N LEU A 49 3.05 17.59 0.59
CA LEU A 49 1.61 17.66 0.87
C LEU A 49 0.81 17.87 -0.41
N GLN A 50 1.35 18.68 -1.32
CA GLN A 50 0.82 18.88 -2.66
C GLN A 50 0.70 17.57 -3.44
N ALA A 51 1.79 16.79 -3.49
CA ALA A 51 1.80 15.47 -4.11
C ALA A 51 0.81 14.52 -3.43
N SER A 52 0.69 14.59 -2.09
CA SER A 52 -0.29 13.81 -1.33
C SER A 52 -1.71 14.13 -1.78
N CYS A 53 -2.10 15.40 -1.83
CA CYS A 53 -3.45 15.79 -2.24
C CYS A 53 -3.78 15.35 -3.67
N ILE A 54 -2.85 15.50 -4.62
CA ILE A 54 -3.10 15.11 -6.01
C ILE A 54 -3.21 13.59 -6.12
N ILE A 55 -2.39 12.84 -5.38
CA ILE A 55 -2.50 11.38 -5.31
C ILE A 55 -3.84 10.97 -4.70
N PHE A 56 -4.31 11.63 -3.63
CA PHE A 56 -5.64 11.35 -3.07
C PHE A 56 -6.76 11.63 -4.07
N LEU A 57 -6.66 12.70 -4.87
CA LEU A 57 -7.61 12.97 -5.95
C LEU A 57 -7.57 11.86 -7.01
N GLN A 58 -6.38 11.45 -7.44
CA GLN A 58 -6.22 10.38 -8.44
C GLN A 58 -6.75 9.03 -7.92
N LEU A 59 -6.48 8.71 -6.65
CA LEU A 59 -7.03 7.54 -5.96
C LEU A 59 -8.56 7.60 -5.93
N ARG A 60 -9.12 8.77 -5.59
CA ARG A 60 -10.57 8.98 -5.59
C ARG A 60 -11.16 8.84 -6.99
N MET A 61 -10.50 9.37 -8.02
CA MET A 61 -10.94 9.21 -9.40
C MET A 61 -10.90 7.74 -9.83
N ASN A 62 -9.86 7.00 -9.44
CA ASN A 62 -9.77 5.58 -9.74
C ASN A 62 -10.89 4.77 -9.07
N ARG A 63 -11.37 5.17 -7.88
CA ARG A 63 -12.50 4.51 -7.20
C ARG A 63 -13.83 4.63 -7.96
N PHE A 64 -13.96 5.55 -8.90
CA PHE A 64 -15.14 5.64 -9.77
C PHE A 64 -15.06 4.71 -10.99
N GLN A 65 -13.93 4.04 -11.21
CA GLN A 65 -13.77 3.00 -12.24
C GLN A 65 -14.35 1.66 -11.75
N THR A 66 -14.67 0.75 -12.66
CA THR A 66 -15.03 -0.62 -12.28
C THR A 66 -13.86 -1.33 -11.60
N GLU A 67 -14.12 -2.32 -10.75
CA GLU A 67 -13.07 -3.06 -10.04
C GLU A 67 -12.05 -3.66 -11.02
N GLU A 68 -12.51 -4.17 -12.17
CA GLU A 68 -11.64 -4.71 -13.23
C GLU A 68 -10.68 -3.66 -13.77
N GLN A 69 -11.16 -2.44 -14.01
CA GLN A 69 -10.33 -1.36 -14.52
C GLN A 69 -9.34 -0.88 -13.45
N GLN A 70 -9.75 -0.85 -12.18
CA GLN A 70 -8.84 -0.55 -11.07
C GLN A 70 -7.73 -1.60 -10.98
N ASP A 71 -8.07 -2.88 -11.12
CA ASP A 71 -7.10 -4.00 -11.11
C ASP A 71 -6.09 -3.90 -12.24
N VAL A 72 -6.49 -3.45 -13.44
CA VAL A 72 -5.56 -3.19 -14.55
C VAL A 72 -4.56 -2.10 -14.19
N VAL A 73 -5.05 -0.98 -13.63
CA VAL A 73 -4.20 0.15 -13.22
C VAL A 73 -3.23 -0.29 -12.13
N TRP A 74 -3.71 -0.99 -11.09
CA TRP A 74 -2.90 -1.45 -9.97
C TRP A 74 -1.92 -2.57 -10.33
N SER A 75 -2.32 -3.49 -11.20
CA SER A 75 -1.46 -4.56 -11.71
C SER A 75 -0.29 -3.98 -12.50
N ARG A 76 -0.56 -3.04 -13.40
CA ARG A 76 0.49 -2.36 -14.17
C ARG A 76 1.38 -1.51 -13.28
N PHE A 77 0.80 -0.75 -12.35
CA PHE A 77 1.57 0.06 -11.41
C PHE A 77 2.52 -0.81 -10.59
N CYS A 78 2.02 -1.90 -9.99
CA CYS A 78 2.86 -2.80 -9.21
C CYS A 78 3.99 -3.40 -10.03
N ALA A 79 3.67 -3.91 -11.22
CA ALA A 79 4.64 -4.61 -12.05
C ALA A 79 5.84 -3.72 -12.42
N LEU A 80 5.60 -2.42 -12.63
CA LEU A 80 6.61 -1.48 -13.14
C LEU A 80 7.25 -0.62 -12.04
N TYR A 81 6.49 -0.18 -11.05
CA TYR A 81 6.91 0.90 -10.14
C TYR A 81 6.97 0.49 -8.67
N LEU A 82 6.58 -0.74 -8.31
CA LEU A 82 6.60 -1.18 -6.91
C LEU A 82 7.99 -1.11 -6.25
N PRO A 83 9.11 -1.57 -6.89
CA PRO A 83 10.42 -1.49 -6.26
C PRO A 83 10.79 -0.05 -5.89
N ALA A 84 10.65 0.89 -6.83
CA ALA A 84 10.96 2.29 -6.62
C ALA A 84 10.03 2.93 -5.57
N THR A 85 8.75 2.55 -5.52
CA THR A 85 7.81 3.01 -4.50
C THR A 85 8.25 2.58 -3.10
N VAL A 86 8.67 1.31 -2.95
CA VAL A 86 9.21 0.79 -1.69
C VAL A 86 10.50 1.53 -1.32
N ASP A 87 11.43 1.69 -2.25
CA ASP A 87 12.69 2.41 -2.00
C ASP A 87 12.45 3.84 -1.51
N ARG A 88 11.51 4.57 -2.13
CA ARG A 88 11.12 5.92 -1.70
C ARG A 88 10.51 5.95 -0.31
N LEU A 89 9.65 4.98 0.02
CA LEU A 89 9.12 4.88 1.37
C LEU A 89 10.25 4.59 2.38
N LEU A 90 11.21 3.73 2.04
CA LEU A 90 12.34 3.43 2.93
C LEU A 90 13.30 4.62 3.08
N GLN A 91 13.50 5.39 2.01
CA GLN A 91 14.42 6.52 1.90
C GLN A 91 13.62 7.80 1.60
N LEU A 92 12.87 8.26 2.60
CA LEU A 92 12.02 9.43 2.43
C LEU A 92 12.86 10.67 2.09
N PRO A 93 12.47 11.44 1.07
CA PRO A 93 13.12 12.72 0.80
C PRO A 93 12.88 13.67 1.96
N ILE A 94 13.92 14.41 2.35
CA ILE A 94 13.81 15.45 3.37
C ILE A 94 13.06 16.63 2.73
N PRO A 95 11.93 17.09 3.31
CA PRO A 95 11.25 18.29 2.83
C PRO A 95 12.19 19.50 2.93
N THR A 96 12.52 20.13 1.81
CA THR A 96 13.50 21.23 1.72
C THR A 96 12.93 22.56 2.20
N ASP A 97 11.61 22.77 2.12
CA ASP A 97 10.95 24.02 2.48
C ASP A 97 10.12 23.84 3.76
N THR A 98 10.74 24.11 4.90
CA THR A 98 10.17 23.91 6.24
C THR A 98 10.63 24.99 7.21
N SER A 99 11.06 26.15 6.69
CA SER A 99 11.67 27.20 7.50
C SER A 99 10.68 27.95 8.41
N ASN A 100 9.36 27.81 8.22
CA ASN A 100 8.35 28.62 8.93
C ASN A 100 7.23 27.86 9.66
N SER A 101 7.27 26.52 9.79
CA SER A 101 6.22 25.82 10.55
C SER A 101 6.61 25.61 12.02
N LEU A 102 5.81 26.16 12.93
CA LEU A 102 5.93 25.94 14.38
C LEU A 102 5.89 24.46 14.80
N ASN A 103 5.47 23.56 13.89
CA ASN A 103 5.29 22.12 14.12
C ASN A 103 6.12 21.25 13.17
N ARG A 104 7.27 21.72 12.69
CA ARG A 104 8.11 20.98 11.71
C ARG A 104 8.40 19.54 12.14
N GLU A 105 8.80 19.34 13.39
CA GLU A 105 9.16 18.00 13.90
C GLU A 105 7.95 17.05 13.89
N GLU A 106 6.79 17.54 14.33
CA GLU A 106 5.54 16.76 14.31
C GLU A 106 5.17 16.38 12.86
N MET A 107 5.22 17.33 11.94
CA MET A 107 4.93 17.08 10.52
C MET A 107 5.88 16.04 9.91
N LEU A 108 7.18 16.13 10.22
CA LEU A 108 8.17 15.16 9.73
C LEU A 108 7.93 13.77 10.30
N ALA A 109 7.58 13.67 11.58
CA ALA A 109 7.25 12.41 12.20
C ALA A 109 5.98 11.79 11.61
N ASP A 110 4.94 12.58 11.33
CA ASP A 110 3.75 12.08 10.63
C ASP A 110 4.05 11.67 9.20
N PHE A 111 4.82 12.47 8.47
CA PHE A 111 5.24 12.17 7.11
C PHE A 111 6.08 10.89 7.02
N ALA A 112 6.79 10.51 8.08
CA ALA A 112 7.55 9.27 8.13
C ALA A 112 6.71 8.04 7.80
N ILE A 113 5.42 8.07 8.15
CA ILE A 113 4.48 6.97 7.93
C ILE A 113 3.34 7.34 7.00
N ASN A 114 2.77 8.54 7.13
CA ASN A 114 1.64 9.00 6.35
C ASN A 114 2.12 9.89 5.19
N ASN A 115 2.53 9.23 4.12
CA ASN A 115 3.01 9.87 2.90
C ASN A 115 2.43 9.15 1.67
N PRO A 116 2.60 9.74 0.46
CA PRO A 116 1.94 9.19 -0.73
C PRO A 116 2.45 7.80 -1.13
N TRP A 117 3.72 7.47 -0.87
CA TRP A 117 4.26 6.14 -1.16
C TRP A 117 3.61 5.10 -0.25
N HIS A 118 3.46 5.39 1.05
CA HIS A 118 2.74 4.53 1.98
C HIS A 118 1.30 4.29 1.50
N GLU A 119 0.57 5.37 1.17
CA GLU A 119 -0.81 5.26 0.70
C GLU A 119 -0.87 4.39 -0.56
N MET A 120 0.03 4.59 -1.52
CA MET A 120 0.10 3.77 -2.72
C MET A 120 0.30 2.28 -2.39
N LEU A 121 1.18 1.95 -1.43
CA LEU A 121 1.39 0.56 -1.00
C LEU A 121 0.13 -0.03 -0.33
N VAL A 122 -0.62 0.75 0.46
CA VAL A 122 -1.91 0.33 1.02
C VAL A 122 -2.89 -0.02 -0.08
N GLN A 123 -2.94 0.78 -1.14
CA GLN A 123 -3.85 0.55 -2.26
C GLN A 123 -3.47 -0.70 -3.06
N VAL A 124 -2.18 -1.02 -3.22
CA VAL A 124 -1.76 -2.15 -4.07
C VAL A 124 -1.37 -3.43 -3.33
N GLN A 125 -1.45 -3.46 -2.00
CA GLN A 125 -1.05 -4.63 -1.21
C GLN A 125 -1.84 -5.92 -1.52
N HIS A 126 -3.01 -5.80 -2.16
CA HIS A 126 -3.84 -6.93 -2.56
C HIS A 126 -3.46 -7.50 -3.94
N ILE A 127 -2.58 -6.82 -4.67
CA ILE A 127 -2.20 -7.20 -6.03
C ILE A 127 -1.16 -8.32 -6.00
N PRO A 128 -1.31 -9.39 -6.82
CA PRO A 128 -0.37 -10.51 -6.84
C PRO A 128 1.11 -10.14 -7.06
N TYR A 129 1.38 -9.07 -7.81
CA TYR A 129 2.73 -8.54 -8.02
C TYR A 129 3.41 -8.06 -6.73
N PHE A 130 2.62 -7.59 -5.76
CA PHE A 130 3.12 -7.20 -4.43
C PHE A 130 3.66 -8.42 -3.68
N ALA A 131 2.88 -9.51 -3.70
CA ALA A 131 3.27 -10.80 -3.13
C ALA A 131 4.51 -11.38 -3.82
N LYS A 132 4.61 -11.24 -5.14
CA LYS A 132 5.77 -11.66 -5.94
C LYS A 132 7.01 -10.87 -5.54
N TYR A 133 6.91 -9.54 -5.46
CA TYR A 133 8.01 -8.65 -5.08
C TYR A 133 8.59 -9.04 -3.72
N LEU A 134 7.76 -9.07 -2.68
CA LEU A 134 8.21 -9.33 -1.31
C LEU A 134 8.84 -10.72 -1.11
N ARG A 135 8.55 -11.68 -1.99
CA ARG A 135 9.12 -13.03 -1.93
C ARG A 135 10.31 -13.24 -2.85
N SER A 136 10.51 -12.35 -3.81
CA SER A 136 11.61 -12.50 -4.76
C SER A 136 12.95 -12.50 -4.03
N SER A 137 13.87 -13.32 -4.54
CA SER A 137 15.29 -13.32 -4.19
C SER A 137 16.11 -12.41 -5.11
N ASN A 138 15.46 -11.77 -6.09
CA ASN A 138 16.12 -10.82 -6.99
C ASN A 138 16.65 -9.62 -6.17
N PRO A 139 17.88 -9.14 -6.42
CA PRO A 139 18.44 -7.97 -5.75
C PRO A 139 17.55 -6.72 -5.77
N ILE A 140 16.79 -6.50 -6.86
CA ILE A 140 15.84 -5.38 -6.98
C ILE A 140 14.74 -5.43 -5.90
N ALA A 141 14.42 -6.63 -5.40
CA ALA A 141 13.42 -6.83 -4.35
C ALA A 141 13.99 -6.89 -2.92
N ALA A 142 15.31 -6.71 -2.73
CA ALA A 142 15.95 -6.80 -1.42
C ALA A 142 15.38 -5.78 -0.42
N ALA A 143 15.04 -4.57 -0.88
CA ALA A 143 14.43 -3.53 -0.07
C ALA A 143 13.11 -3.97 0.58
N GLY A 144 12.30 -4.75 -0.13
CA GLY A 144 11.03 -5.29 0.38
C GLY A 144 11.16 -6.11 1.66
N LYS A 145 12.32 -6.73 1.92
CA LYS A 145 12.57 -7.51 3.15
C LYS A 145 12.64 -6.63 4.40
N ARG A 146 13.06 -5.37 4.26
CA ARG A 146 13.19 -4.41 5.37
C ARG A 146 11.91 -3.64 5.64
N LEU A 147 10.98 -3.64 4.70
CA LEU A 147 9.77 -2.81 4.74
C LEU A 147 8.95 -3.01 6.02
N THR A 148 8.77 -4.27 6.44
CA THR A 148 7.96 -4.60 7.62
C THR A 148 8.55 -4.06 8.93
N GLN A 149 9.86 -4.24 9.13
CA GLN A 149 10.56 -3.70 10.31
C GLN A 149 10.48 -2.17 10.33
N ILE A 150 10.80 -1.52 9.20
CA ILE A 150 10.84 -0.05 9.11
C ILE A 150 9.45 0.56 9.32
N LEU A 151 8.40 -0.04 8.75
CA LEU A 151 7.02 0.40 8.97
C LEU A 151 6.63 0.26 10.46
N ALA A 152 7.00 -0.86 11.09
CA ALA A 152 6.73 -1.09 12.50
C ALA A 152 7.47 -0.08 13.40
N ASP A 153 8.74 0.21 13.12
CA ASP A 153 9.51 1.20 13.88
C ASP A 153 8.90 2.60 13.79
N ARG A 154 8.61 3.05 12.57
CA ARG A 154 7.99 4.36 12.35
C ARG A 154 6.62 4.47 13.01
N LEU A 155 5.82 3.39 12.96
CA LEU A 155 4.54 3.35 13.64
C LEU A 155 4.74 3.47 15.16
N ALA A 156 5.72 2.75 15.72
CA ALA A 156 6.04 2.81 17.14
C ALA A 156 6.43 4.22 17.60
N ASP A 157 7.15 4.95 16.74
CA ASP A 157 7.60 6.30 17.01
C ASP A 157 6.45 7.33 17.01
N VAL A 158 5.36 7.09 16.27
CA VAL A 158 4.23 8.04 16.18
C VAL A 158 3.01 7.67 17.03
N CYS A 159 2.87 6.40 17.44
CA CYS A 159 1.67 5.89 18.12
C CYS A 159 1.20 6.74 19.31
N GLN A 160 2.11 7.15 20.19
CA GLN A 160 1.77 7.94 21.37
C GLN A 160 1.15 9.29 21.00
N ARG A 161 1.69 9.94 19.97
CA ARG A 161 1.23 11.25 19.51
C ARG A 161 -0.09 11.13 18.75
N TRP A 162 -0.24 10.10 17.94
CA TRP A 162 -1.51 9.80 17.27
C TRP A 162 -2.62 9.49 18.27
N GLU A 163 -2.33 8.70 19.30
CA GLU A 163 -3.24 8.44 20.40
C GLU A 163 -3.70 9.75 21.08
N LYS A 164 -2.76 10.65 21.33
CA LYS A 164 -3.04 11.98 21.87
C LYS A 164 -4.04 12.73 20.98
N TYR A 165 -3.80 12.82 19.66
CA TYR A 165 -4.73 13.51 18.76
C TYR A 165 -6.07 12.79 18.55
N MET A 166 -6.13 11.47 18.71
CA MET A 166 -7.39 10.72 18.66
C MET A 166 -8.27 10.91 19.89
N THR A 167 -7.69 11.34 21.02
CA THR A 167 -8.39 11.42 22.32
C THR A 167 -8.53 12.85 22.84
N GLU A 168 -7.58 13.73 22.52
CA GLU A 168 -7.59 15.11 22.95
C GLU A 168 -8.49 15.97 22.07
N ASN A 169 -9.23 16.87 22.73
CA ASN A 169 -10.17 17.82 22.14
C ASN A 169 -11.35 17.17 21.38
N PRO A 170 -12.45 16.85 22.09
CA PRO A 170 -13.65 16.28 21.47
C PRO A 170 -14.29 17.18 20.41
N ARG A 171 -13.90 18.45 20.31
CA ARG A 171 -14.44 19.40 19.32
C ARG A 171 -13.80 19.29 17.92
N ASP A 172 -12.65 18.64 17.79
CA ASP A 172 -11.95 18.47 16.50
C ASP A 172 -12.15 17.05 15.96
N GLU A 173 -13.37 16.76 15.49
CA GLU A 173 -13.75 15.43 14.99
C GLU A 173 -13.00 15.03 13.72
N GLU A 174 -12.78 15.98 12.81
CA GLU A 174 -12.07 15.75 11.56
C GLU A 174 -10.63 15.28 11.81
N LYS A 175 -9.91 15.95 12.72
CA LYS A 175 -8.56 15.55 13.09
C LYS A 175 -8.53 14.16 13.71
N ARG A 176 -9.49 13.82 14.58
CA ARG A 176 -9.58 12.46 15.17
C ARG A 176 -9.78 11.40 14.10
N GLU A 177 -10.74 11.61 13.20
CA GLU A 177 -11.04 10.65 12.13
C GLU A 177 -9.86 10.51 11.16
N TYR A 178 -9.15 11.60 10.86
CA TYR A 178 -7.91 11.55 10.09
C TYR A 178 -6.86 10.64 10.74
N TYR A 179 -6.55 10.82 12.03
CA TYR A 179 -5.53 9.99 12.69
C TYR A 179 -6.00 8.54 12.87
N LYS A 180 -7.29 8.30 13.10
CA LYS A 180 -7.86 6.94 13.10
C LYS A 180 -7.66 6.26 11.75
N ALA A 181 -7.93 6.95 10.66
CA ALA A 181 -7.73 6.44 9.30
C ALA A 181 -6.24 6.18 9.01
N ALA A 182 -5.36 7.13 9.35
CA ALA A 182 -3.92 7.00 9.15
C ALA A 182 -3.34 5.79 9.93
N ALA A 183 -3.73 5.62 11.20
CA ALA A 183 -3.37 4.45 12.00
C ALA A 183 -3.92 3.16 11.41
N GLY A 184 -5.19 3.16 11.00
CA GLY A 184 -5.83 2.00 10.41
C GLY A 184 -5.10 1.53 9.14
N SER A 185 -4.80 2.46 8.22
CA SER A 185 -4.08 2.16 6.99
C SER A 185 -2.67 1.61 7.24
N ALA A 186 -1.91 2.23 8.15
CA ALA A 186 -0.56 1.77 8.49
C ALA A 186 -0.54 0.39 9.14
N ILE A 187 -1.46 0.14 10.08
CA ILE A 187 -1.59 -1.17 10.74
C ILE A 187 -2.11 -2.22 9.76
N GLN A 188 -3.01 -1.86 8.84
CA GLN A 188 -3.47 -2.76 7.78
C GLN A 188 -2.30 -3.19 6.88
N LEU A 189 -1.46 -2.25 6.43
CA LEU A 189 -0.29 -2.59 5.62
C LEU A 189 0.68 -3.48 6.41
N LEU A 190 0.97 -3.13 7.67
CA LEU A 190 1.81 -3.95 8.55
C LEU A 190 1.25 -5.35 8.74
N SER A 191 -0.07 -5.47 8.95
CA SER A 191 -0.79 -6.75 9.05
C SER A 191 -0.58 -7.58 7.80
N THR A 192 -0.83 -7.01 6.62
CA THR A 192 -0.68 -7.73 5.35
C THR A 192 0.76 -8.17 5.12
N LEU A 193 1.75 -7.31 5.40
CA LEU A 193 3.16 -7.67 5.30
C LEU A 193 3.53 -8.85 6.21
N GLY A 194 3.18 -8.76 7.49
CA GLY A 194 3.53 -9.77 8.49
C GLY A 194 2.79 -11.10 8.28
N THR A 195 1.51 -11.04 7.93
CA THR A 195 0.65 -12.24 7.85
C THR A 195 0.60 -12.88 6.46
N ASN A 196 0.64 -12.09 5.37
CA ASN A 196 0.39 -12.61 4.02
C ASN A 196 1.65 -12.88 3.18
N PHE A 197 2.76 -12.18 3.46
CA PHE A 197 3.90 -12.19 2.53
C PHE A 197 5.17 -12.80 3.10
N ILE A 198 5.43 -12.58 4.38
CA ILE A 198 6.65 -13.08 5.02
C ILE A 198 6.44 -14.54 5.47
N ASN A 199 7.42 -15.39 5.15
CA ASN A 199 7.47 -16.79 5.59
C ASN A 199 8.68 -17.05 6.44
N GLU A 200 8.82 -16.24 7.48
CA GLU A 200 9.88 -16.36 8.47
C GLU A 200 9.24 -16.88 9.77
N PRO A 201 9.56 -18.12 10.20
CA PRO A 201 9.08 -18.66 11.47
C PRO A 201 9.50 -17.81 12.68
N ASP A 202 10.70 -17.22 12.65
CA ASP A 202 11.14 -16.33 13.71
C ASP A 202 10.58 -14.91 13.51
N ARG A 203 9.44 -14.63 14.14
CA ARG A 203 8.82 -13.30 14.09
C ARG A 203 9.74 -12.20 14.65
N ASN A 204 10.72 -12.52 15.50
CA ASN A 204 11.71 -11.56 16.00
C ASN A 204 12.67 -11.09 14.89
N ALA A 205 12.97 -11.95 13.92
CA ALA A 205 13.80 -11.61 12.77
C ALA A 205 13.08 -10.64 11.80
N ILE A 206 11.75 -10.56 11.88
CA ILE A 206 10.93 -9.67 11.07
C ILE A 206 10.68 -8.34 11.78
N ILE A 207 10.20 -8.40 13.03
CA ILE A 207 9.92 -7.24 13.86
C ILE A 207 10.61 -7.44 15.21
N SER A 208 11.58 -6.59 15.50
CA SER A 208 12.39 -6.67 16.71
C SER A 208 11.53 -6.69 17.98
N ARG A 209 12.02 -7.37 19.03
CA ARG A 209 11.34 -7.40 20.33
C ARG A 209 11.15 -6.00 20.92
N ALA A 210 12.11 -5.10 20.72
CA ALA A 210 12.03 -3.72 21.19
C ALA A 210 10.86 -2.97 20.51
N THR A 211 10.76 -3.06 19.18
CA THR A 211 9.67 -2.45 18.40
C THR A 211 8.31 -3.01 18.82
N ARG A 212 8.19 -4.34 18.98
CA ARG A 212 6.94 -4.98 19.43
C ARG A 212 6.54 -4.53 20.84
N GLY A 213 7.51 -4.42 21.76
CA GLY A 213 7.27 -3.92 23.11
C GLY A 213 6.68 -2.51 23.13
N ARG A 214 7.12 -1.64 22.20
CA ARG A 214 6.57 -0.29 22.04
C ARG A 214 5.19 -0.27 21.38
N LEU A 215 4.93 -1.12 20.39
CA LEU A 215 3.66 -1.13 19.63
C LEU A 215 2.50 -1.82 20.34
N LEU A 216 2.75 -2.96 20.98
CA LEU A 216 1.69 -3.82 21.53
C LEU A 216 0.72 -3.10 22.50
N PRO A 217 1.17 -2.20 23.40
CA PRO A 217 0.26 -1.44 24.25
C PRO A 217 -0.77 -0.64 23.44
N PHE A 218 -0.34 0.03 22.37
CA PHE A 218 -1.22 0.84 21.52
C PHE A 218 -2.18 -0.02 20.70
N LEU A 219 -1.69 -1.12 20.11
CA LEU A 219 -2.55 -2.04 19.35
C LEU A 219 -3.65 -2.64 20.24
N ARG A 220 -3.33 -3.04 21.47
CA ARG A 220 -4.31 -3.57 22.44
C ARG A 220 -5.29 -2.50 22.91
N MET A 221 -4.83 -1.27 23.06
CA MET A 221 -5.68 -0.14 23.43
C MET A 221 -6.65 0.22 22.30
N TRP A 222 -6.16 0.39 21.08
CA TRP A 222 -6.96 0.73 19.91
C TRP A 222 -7.94 -0.39 19.53
N ASN A 223 -7.54 -1.66 19.64
CA ASN A 223 -8.46 -2.79 19.52
C ASN A 223 -9.66 -2.64 20.46
N ARG A 224 -9.42 -2.47 21.77
CA ARG A 224 -10.50 -2.37 22.77
C ARG A 224 -11.35 -1.12 22.59
N ARG A 225 -10.74 0.03 22.28
CA ARG A 225 -11.48 1.29 22.14
C ARG A 225 -12.32 1.34 20.86
N TYR A 226 -11.82 0.79 19.77
CA TYR A 226 -12.43 0.84 18.45
C TYR A 226 -12.94 -0.54 18.02
N GLU A 227 -13.42 -1.35 18.97
CA GLU A 227 -13.96 -2.68 18.72
C GLU A 227 -15.09 -2.61 17.68
N GLY A 228 -15.06 -3.52 16.69
CA GLY A 228 -16.00 -3.54 15.57
C GLY A 228 -15.81 -2.42 14.53
N GLN A 229 -14.79 -1.57 14.70
CA GLN A 229 -14.39 -0.58 13.69
C GLN A 229 -13.10 -1.04 13.00
N PHE A 230 -12.86 -0.48 11.80
CA PHE A 230 -11.69 -0.81 10.98
C PHE A 230 -10.36 -0.78 11.76
N LEU A 231 -10.10 0.29 12.53
CA LEU A 231 -8.87 0.42 13.33
C LEU A 231 -8.77 -0.66 14.41
N GLY A 232 -9.87 -1.02 15.06
CA GLY A 232 -9.86 -2.06 16.08
C GLY A 232 -9.56 -3.44 15.49
N ASP A 233 -10.20 -3.78 14.38
CA ASP A 233 -10.03 -5.05 13.67
C ASP A 233 -8.60 -5.26 13.18
N VAL A 234 -8.00 -4.25 12.54
CA VAL A 234 -6.60 -4.34 12.08
C VAL A 234 -5.64 -4.42 13.26
N SER A 235 -5.92 -3.71 14.35
CA SER A 235 -5.09 -3.73 15.57
C SER A 235 -5.12 -5.10 16.25
N LEU A 236 -6.29 -5.76 16.28
CA LEU A 236 -6.44 -7.13 16.77
C LEU A 236 -5.59 -8.10 15.94
N ARG A 237 -5.67 -8.03 14.61
CA ARG A 237 -4.89 -8.90 13.70
C ARG A 237 -3.38 -8.78 13.95
N VAL A 238 -2.87 -7.55 14.05
CA VAL A 238 -1.44 -7.33 14.31
C VAL A 238 -1.05 -7.74 15.74
N THR A 239 -1.91 -7.50 16.74
CA THR A 239 -1.68 -7.96 18.12
C THR A 239 -1.53 -9.49 18.17
N ILE A 240 -2.44 -10.21 17.53
CA ILE A 240 -2.41 -11.66 17.41
C ILE A 240 -1.11 -12.13 16.75
N TYR A 241 -0.76 -11.51 15.63
CA TYR A 241 0.49 -11.81 14.91
C TYR A 241 1.73 -11.54 15.77
N MET A 242 1.74 -10.49 16.58
CA MET A 242 2.89 -10.16 17.43
C MET A 242 2.98 -10.98 18.72
N SER A 243 1.87 -11.58 19.19
CA SER A 243 1.79 -12.28 20.48
C SER A 243 2.33 -13.72 20.48
N GLU A 244 3.02 -14.15 19.43
CA GLU A 244 3.69 -15.47 19.31
C GLU A 244 2.78 -16.70 19.56
N VAL A 245 1.46 -16.54 19.42
CA VAL A 245 0.48 -17.63 19.55
C VAL A 245 0.62 -18.57 18.35
N ARG A 246 1.26 -19.73 18.57
CA ARG A 246 1.57 -20.72 17.51
C ARG A 246 0.34 -21.36 16.87
N GLN A 247 -0.78 -21.44 17.60
CA GLN A 247 -2.02 -22.04 17.07
C GLN A 247 -2.50 -21.34 15.79
N LEU A 248 -2.14 -20.07 15.59
CA LEU A 248 -2.62 -19.25 14.49
C LEU A 248 -1.68 -19.27 13.27
N ASP A 249 -0.54 -19.95 13.35
CA ASP A 249 0.35 -20.15 12.21
C ASP A 249 -0.33 -20.93 11.09
N GLN A 250 -1.22 -21.87 11.44
CA GLN A 250 -2.00 -22.62 10.45
C GLN A 250 -2.97 -21.71 9.69
N ASP A 251 -3.58 -20.74 10.36
CA ASP A 251 -4.52 -19.82 9.73
C ASP A 251 -3.80 -18.80 8.85
N PHE A 252 -2.65 -18.27 9.30
CA PHE A 252 -1.80 -17.46 8.42
C PHE A 252 -1.32 -18.26 7.21
N ASN A 253 -0.97 -19.53 7.36
CA ASN A 253 -0.64 -20.40 6.23
C ASN A 253 -1.79 -20.53 5.22
N LYS A 254 -3.04 -20.64 5.69
CA LYS A 254 -4.22 -20.69 4.82
C LYS A 254 -4.42 -19.37 4.10
N VAL A 255 -4.37 -18.24 4.81
CA VAL A 255 -4.52 -16.89 4.21
C VAL A 255 -3.43 -16.64 3.16
N ARG A 256 -2.18 -17.06 3.43
CA ARG A 256 -1.07 -16.94 2.48
C ARG A 256 -1.25 -17.75 1.21
N LYS A 257 -1.94 -18.89 1.30
CA LYS A 257 -2.27 -19.73 0.14
C LYS A 257 -3.43 -19.11 -0.64
N SER A 258 -4.51 -18.72 0.04
CA SER A 258 -5.70 -18.16 -0.60
C SER A 258 -5.44 -16.82 -1.27
N HIS A 259 -4.66 -15.93 -0.65
CA HIS A 259 -4.38 -14.60 -1.19
C HIS A 259 -3.65 -14.63 -2.55
N LYS A 260 -3.08 -15.78 -2.91
CA LYS A 260 -2.37 -15.94 -4.17
C LYS A 260 -3.27 -16.41 -5.30
N ASN A 261 -4.42 -17.03 -5.00
CA ASN A 261 -5.12 -17.93 -5.92
C ASN A 261 -4.15 -18.92 -6.61
N TRP A 262 -3.02 -19.27 -5.98
CA TRP A 262 -2.02 -20.17 -6.58
C TRP A 262 -2.36 -21.64 -6.38
N ASP A 263 -3.37 -21.92 -5.58
CA ASP A 263 -3.90 -23.25 -5.32
C ASP A 263 -5.14 -23.56 -6.18
N VAL A 264 -5.51 -22.68 -7.11
CA VAL A 264 -6.61 -22.91 -8.06
C VAL A 264 -6.21 -22.42 -9.45
N CYS A 265 -6.79 -23.02 -10.48
CA CYS A 265 -6.66 -22.53 -11.86
C CYS A 265 -7.20 -21.09 -11.98
N GLY A 266 -6.49 -20.23 -12.71
CA GLY A 266 -6.83 -18.82 -12.88
C GLY A 266 -8.07 -18.57 -13.73
N LEU A 267 -8.45 -19.52 -14.59
CA LEU A 267 -9.72 -19.47 -15.32
C LEU A 267 -10.88 -19.60 -14.32
N ALA A 268 -11.72 -18.57 -14.21
CA ALA A 268 -12.77 -18.44 -13.20
C ALA A 268 -13.76 -19.62 -13.15
N SER A 269 -14.02 -20.28 -14.28
CA SER A 269 -14.91 -21.44 -14.37
C SER A 269 -14.27 -22.77 -13.92
N CYS A 270 -12.96 -22.77 -13.64
CA CYS A 270 -12.19 -23.98 -13.32
C CYS A 270 -11.83 -24.05 -11.83
N SER A 271 -12.15 -25.17 -11.18
CA SER A 271 -11.87 -25.41 -9.77
C SER A 271 -10.68 -26.35 -9.52
N ILE A 272 -9.92 -26.73 -10.56
CA ILE A 272 -8.76 -27.62 -10.43
C ILE A 272 -7.68 -26.96 -9.58
N ARG A 273 -7.12 -27.72 -8.63
CA ARG A 273 -6.13 -27.25 -7.64
C ARG A 273 -4.76 -27.90 -7.71
N LYS A 274 -4.58 -28.90 -8.59
CA LYS A 274 -3.37 -29.72 -8.71
C LYS A 274 -2.67 -29.45 -10.05
N ASP A 275 -1.37 -29.72 -10.08
CA ASP A 275 -0.52 -29.67 -11.28
C ASP A 275 -0.61 -28.36 -12.09
N LEU A 276 -0.79 -27.26 -11.36
CA LEU A 276 -0.96 -25.93 -11.94
C LEU A 276 0.37 -25.39 -12.47
N LYS A 277 0.37 -25.01 -13.75
CA LYS A 277 1.48 -24.36 -14.46
C LYS A 277 1.40 -22.85 -14.29
N VAL A 278 2.52 -22.24 -13.93
CA VAL A 278 2.60 -20.78 -13.74
C VAL A 278 2.68 -20.05 -15.08
N CYS A 279 2.02 -18.89 -15.20
CA CYS A 279 2.17 -18.03 -16.37
C CYS A 279 3.64 -17.60 -16.53
N ALA A 280 4.23 -17.88 -17.71
CA ALA A 280 5.65 -17.66 -17.97
C ALA A 280 6.06 -16.18 -17.90
N THR A 281 5.14 -15.25 -18.23
CA THR A 281 5.40 -13.81 -18.28
C THR A 281 5.34 -13.17 -16.90
N CYS A 282 4.15 -13.12 -16.29
CA CYS A 282 3.94 -12.41 -15.03
C CYS A 282 4.31 -13.23 -13.80
N LYS A 283 4.20 -14.56 -13.88
CA LYS A 283 4.33 -15.49 -12.76
C LYS A 283 3.38 -15.22 -11.57
N THR A 284 2.28 -14.52 -11.81
CA THR A 284 1.29 -14.17 -10.78
C THR A 284 0.05 -15.07 -10.77
N VAL A 285 -0.26 -15.73 -11.90
CA VAL A 285 -1.41 -16.63 -12.08
C VAL A 285 -0.94 -18.03 -12.49
N ARG A 286 -1.72 -19.06 -12.18
CA ARG A 286 -1.46 -20.45 -12.57
C ARG A 286 -2.67 -21.09 -13.26
N TYR A 287 -2.42 -22.06 -14.14
CA TYR A 287 -3.45 -22.74 -14.93
C TYR A 287 -3.20 -24.25 -14.92
N CYS A 288 -4.25 -25.07 -14.91
CA CYS A 288 -4.09 -26.51 -15.04
C CYS A 288 -3.73 -26.94 -16.47
N SER A 289 -3.95 -26.09 -17.47
CA SER A 289 -3.68 -26.38 -18.88
C SER A 289 -3.35 -25.11 -19.67
N VAL A 290 -2.76 -25.28 -20.87
CA VAL A 290 -2.46 -24.16 -21.78
C VAL A 290 -3.74 -23.62 -22.40
N GLU A 291 -4.74 -24.48 -22.56
CA GLU A 291 -6.07 -24.18 -23.07
C GLU A 291 -6.77 -23.19 -22.15
N HIS A 292 -6.77 -23.44 -20.83
CA HIS A 292 -7.37 -22.52 -19.85
C HIS A 292 -6.64 -21.18 -19.82
N GLN A 293 -5.31 -21.18 -19.97
CA GLN A 293 -4.56 -19.93 -20.10
C GLN A 293 -4.96 -19.15 -21.36
N ARG A 294 -5.14 -19.82 -22.50
CA ARG A 294 -5.56 -19.17 -23.76
C ARG A 294 -6.98 -18.63 -23.69
N GLU A 295 -7.86 -19.31 -22.98
CA GLU A 295 -9.23 -18.86 -22.73
C GLU A 295 -9.22 -17.61 -21.85
N ASP A 296 -8.62 -17.69 -20.65
CA ASP A 296 -8.50 -16.58 -19.70
C ASP A 296 -7.76 -15.36 -20.30
N TRP A 297 -6.90 -15.59 -21.30
CA TRP A 297 -6.24 -14.51 -22.04
C TRP A 297 -7.19 -13.65 -22.87
N ARG A 298 -8.32 -14.21 -23.33
CA ARG A 298 -9.22 -13.60 -24.32
C ARG A 298 -10.59 -13.28 -23.78
N THR A 299 -11.12 -14.10 -22.88
CA THR A 299 -12.51 -14.06 -22.42
C THR A 299 -12.63 -13.42 -21.03
N GLY A 300 -13.85 -13.03 -20.67
CA GLY A 300 -14.18 -12.40 -19.38
C GLY A 300 -14.13 -10.88 -19.38
N ASN A 301 -14.60 -10.28 -18.28
CA ASN A 301 -14.64 -8.83 -18.09
C ASN A 301 -13.23 -8.24 -17.88
N CYS A 302 -12.31 -9.02 -17.31
CA CYS A 302 -10.92 -8.65 -17.09
C CYS A 302 -9.98 -9.76 -17.60
N PRO A 303 -9.77 -9.87 -18.93
CA PRO A 303 -8.93 -10.93 -19.48
C PRO A 303 -7.48 -10.78 -18.99
N HIS A 304 -6.81 -11.92 -18.72
CA HIS A 304 -5.47 -11.95 -18.13
C HIS A 304 -4.45 -11.10 -18.90
N LYS A 305 -4.62 -10.93 -20.21
CA LYS A 305 -3.76 -10.08 -21.05
C LYS A 305 -3.61 -8.65 -20.53
N LEU A 306 -4.63 -8.11 -19.86
CA LEU A 306 -4.63 -6.74 -19.31
C LEU A 306 -3.90 -6.66 -17.96
N LEU A 307 -3.78 -7.78 -17.25
CA LEU A 307 -3.13 -7.91 -15.94
C LEU A 307 -1.72 -8.50 -16.05
N CYS A 308 -1.33 -9.01 -17.22
CA CYS A 308 -0.10 -9.75 -17.45
C CYS A 308 1.04 -8.82 -17.88
N HIS A 309 1.96 -8.55 -16.95
CA HIS A 309 3.12 -7.70 -17.12
C HIS A 309 4.37 -8.47 -16.71
N ARG A 310 5.46 -8.30 -17.48
CA ARG A 310 6.78 -8.74 -17.07
C ARG A 310 7.29 -7.81 -15.97
N THR A 311 7.95 -8.37 -14.96
CA THR A 311 8.64 -7.61 -13.91
C THR A 311 10.13 -7.91 -13.95
N ASP A 312 10.93 -6.94 -13.55
CA ASP A 312 12.39 -7.08 -13.45
C ASP A 312 12.83 -7.79 -12.16
N TYR A 313 11.90 -7.92 -11.20
CA TYR A 313 12.08 -8.61 -9.91
C TYR A 313 11.39 -9.97 -9.84
#